data_AF-A0A428RI15-F1
#
_entry.id   AF-A0A428RI15-F1
#
_cell.length_a   1.000
_cell.length_b   1.000
_cell.length_c   1.000
_cell.angle_alpha   90.00
_cell.angle_beta   90.00
_cell.angle_gamma   90.00
#
_symmetry.space_group_name_H-M   'P 1'
#
loop_
_entity.id
_entity.type
_entity.pdbx_description
1 polymer ?
#
loop_
_entity_poly.entity_id
_entity_poly.type
_entity_poly.pdbx_seq_one_letter_code
_entity_poly.pdbx_strand_id
1 'polypeptide(L)'
;MPVHDRKSSDRLWRACKLQTYFTAKGLIDYFPVVDSPVGATAIQAGGGGEEGISSGPALSEQEKDLFASIRADNINASEDARELAGIVEGGAGTRADRIPWLVRTGFADHLQGLRDVEIMRSYTLPGGAKGQREGGKVSDVQRIVAAAEAYFRDVNALCSDLSPTKKLTAQRARMLTQYSSEAAGGGGTGDRPKLFGGTKNRGSLKKYTRRMTQLLVFYYRVVFCEDGHFTREDDEQALPQDVIKPTEDQINAMDLIVSRLREQDEEEGAQVDGSSTEGGGEDERGDESEGTEEEEEEE
;
A
#
# COMPACT_ATOMS: atom_id res chain seq x y z
N MET A 1 14.65 -80.39 63.61
CA MET A 1 14.46 -78.99 64.07
C MET A 1 14.42 -78.10 62.84
N PRO A 2 13.24 -77.59 62.42
CA PRO A 2 13.09 -76.76 61.24
C PRO A 2 13.28 -75.28 61.59
N VAL A 3 13.78 -74.49 60.65
CA VAL A 3 13.64 -73.02 60.67
C VAL A 3 13.02 -72.63 59.33
N HIS A 4 11.78 -72.16 59.43
CA HIS A 4 11.06 -71.50 58.34
C HIS A 4 11.73 -70.16 58.04
N ASP A 5 11.76 -69.78 56.76
CA ASP A 5 11.66 -68.36 56.44
C ASP A 5 10.63 -68.09 55.34
N ARG A 6 9.91 -66.99 55.53
CA ARG A 6 8.60 -66.66 54.97
C ARG A 6 8.65 -66.34 53.48
N LYS A 7 7.64 -66.83 52.74
CA LYS A 7 7.29 -66.39 51.39
C LYS A 7 7.06 -64.87 51.38
N SER A 8 7.84 -64.14 50.60
CA SER A 8 7.73 -62.69 50.42
C SER A 8 6.45 -62.34 49.66
N SER A 9 5.60 -61.59 50.35
CA SER A 9 4.30 -61.10 49.92
C SER A 9 4.35 -60.20 48.69
N ASP A 10 3.23 -60.20 47.95
CA ASP A 10 2.82 -59.18 46.97
C ASP A 10 3.27 -57.77 47.38
N ARG A 11 4.15 -57.18 46.58
CA ARG A 11 4.48 -55.75 46.68
C ARG A 11 3.69 -55.03 45.59
N LEU A 12 2.76 -54.15 46.00
CA LEU A 12 1.92 -53.31 45.11
C LEU A 12 2.72 -52.35 44.22
N TRP A 13 4.04 -52.27 44.39
CA TRP A 13 4.93 -51.35 43.69
C TRP A 13 6.12 -52.15 43.15
N ARG A 14 6.38 -52.05 41.84
CA ARG A 14 7.50 -52.69 41.15
C ARG A 14 8.38 -51.60 40.54
N ALA A 15 9.70 -51.75 40.65
CA ALA A 15 10.62 -50.88 39.93
C ALA A 15 10.49 -51.16 38.41
N CYS A 16 10.31 -50.12 37.60
CA CYS A 16 10.28 -50.21 36.14
C CYS A 16 11.15 -49.11 35.51
N LYS A 17 11.61 -49.34 34.27
CA LYS A 17 12.22 -48.30 33.44
C LYS A 17 11.14 -47.63 32.61
N LEU A 18 11.12 -46.31 32.63
CA LEU A 18 10.22 -45.47 31.84
C LEU A 18 11.04 -44.76 30.76
N GLN A 19 10.49 -44.67 29.55
CA GLN A 19 11.00 -43.76 28.54
C GLN A 19 10.10 -42.53 28.46
N THR A 20 10.71 -41.36 28.36
CA THR A 20 10.01 -40.06 28.37
C THR A 20 10.28 -39.29 27.09
N TYR A 21 9.28 -38.58 26.60
CA TYR A 21 9.46 -37.55 25.57
C TYR A 21 8.55 -36.35 25.82
N PHE A 22 8.94 -35.20 25.26
CA PHE A 22 8.18 -33.96 25.40
C PHE A 22 7.14 -33.87 24.29
N THR A 23 5.87 -33.84 24.66
CA THR A 23 4.76 -33.65 23.72
C THR A 23 4.43 -32.17 23.50
N ALA A 24 4.69 -31.33 24.51
CA ALA A 24 4.60 -29.87 24.43
C ALA A 24 5.46 -29.21 25.51
N LYS A 25 5.56 -27.87 25.49
CA LYS A 25 6.35 -27.10 26.46
C LYS A 25 5.81 -27.33 27.88
N GLY A 26 6.51 -28.16 28.66
CA GLY A 26 6.17 -28.45 30.05
C GLY A 26 5.28 -29.68 30.27
N LEU A 27 4.94 -30.46 29.23
CA LEU A 27 4.28 -31.76 29.36
C LEU A 27 5.26 -32.89 28.99
N ILE A 28 5.38 -33.86 29.88
CA ILE A 28 6.17 -35.08 29.67
C ILE A 28 5.23 -36.27 29.77
N ASP A 29 5.15 -37.04 28.70
CA ASP A 29 4.47 -38.34 28.70
C ASP A 29 5.49 -39.45 28.96
N TYR A 30 5.05 -40.49 29.67
CA TYR A 30 5.87 -41.64 30.05
C TYR A 30 5.15 -42.95 29.74
N PHE A 31 5.89 -43.95 29.27
CA PHE A 31 5.38 -45.32 29.10
C PHE A 31 6.41 -46.36 29.59
N PRO A 32 5.94 -47.51 30.10
CA PRO A 32 6.82 -48.56 30.63
C PRO A 32 7.54 -49.31 29.51
N VAL A 33 8.86 -49.42 29.64
CA VAL A 33 9.71 -50.23 28.76
C VAL A 33 9.91 -51.59 29.41
N VAL A 34 9.52 -52.66 28.71
CA VAL A 34 9.75 -54.05 29.15
C VAL A 34 11.08 -54.52 28.57
N ASP A 35 12.07 -54.73 29.43
CA ASP A 35 13.34 -55.36 29.05
C ASP A 35 13.06 -56.85 28.72
N SER A 36 12.81 -57.17 27.43
CA SER A 36 12.68 -58.56 26.97
C SER A 36 14.05 -59.21 26.86
N PRO A 37 14.32 -60.38 27.49
CA PRO A 37 15.63 -61.00 27.48
C PRO A 37 15.74 -62.01 26.33
N VAL A 38 15.60 -61.59 25.06
CA VAL A 38 16.12 -62.36 23.91
C VAL A 38 16.47 -61.40 22.78
N GLY A 39 17.75 -61.34 22.43
CA GLY A 39 18.24 -60.66 21.23
C GLY A 39 19.35 -59.66 21.51
N ALA A 40 20.54 -60.17 21.82
CA ALA A 40 21.75 -59.37 21.85
C ALA A 40 22.04 -58.78 20.46
N THR A 41 21.89 -57.47 20.31
CA THR A 41 22.86 -56.66 19.56
C THR A 41 23.15 -55.41 20.40
N ALA A 42 24.34 -55.41 20.98
CA ALA A 42 24.87 -54.30 21.72
C ALA A 42 24.91 -53.05 20.84
N ILE A 43 24.17 -52.01 21.21
CA ILE A 43 24.47 -50.66 20.75
C ILE A 43 25.63 -50.16 21.60
N GLN A 44 26.84 -50.34 21.09
CA GLN A 44 28.00 -49.60 21.57
C GLN A 44 27.87 -48.16 21.09
N ALA A 45 27.84 -47.24 22.04
CA ALA A 45 28.04 -45.82 21.79
C ALA A 45 29.48 -45.59 21.30
N GLY A 46 29.64 -44.94 20.15
CA GLY A 46 30.95 -44.53 19.67
C GLY A 46 30.95 -43.92 18.27
N GLY A 47 30.74 -42.61 18.19
CA GLY A 47 31.41 -41.71 17.25
C GLY A 47 31.14 -41.86 15.75
N GLY A 48 30.45 -40.85 15.19
CA GLY A 48 30.73 -40.31 13.86
C GLY A 48 30.31 -41.15 12.66
N GLY A 49 29.24 -40.72 11.99
CA GLY A 49 28.85 -41.19 10.67
C GLY A 49 27.36 -41.01 10.46
N GLU A 50 27.00 -40.14 9.51
CA GLU A 50 25.64 -40.04 8.99
C GLU A 50 25.12 -41.42 8.54
N GLU A 51 23.79 -41.52 8.45
CA GLU A 51 22.98 -42.63 7.93
C GLU A 51 22.37 -43.59 8.96
N GLY A 52 21.04 -43.72 8.87
CA GLY A 52 20.27 -44.73 9.58
C GLY A 52 19.04 -44.21 10.32
N ILE A 53 18.20 -43.40 9.68
CA ILE A 53 16.81 -43.25 10.14
C ILE A 53 16.18 -44.64 10.03
N SER A 54 15.80 -45.23 11.16
CA SER A 54 15.01 -46.46 11.22
C SER A 54 13.75 -46.25 10.40
N SER A 55 13.73 -46.82 9.19
CA SER A 55 12.54 -46.87 8.37
C SER A 55 11.51 -47.69 9.12
N GLY A 56 10.41 -47.06 9.52
CA GLY A 56 9.17 -47.79 9.79
C GLY A 56 8.74 -48.62 8.57
N PRO A 57 7.66 -49.40 8.67
CA PRO A 57 7.14 -50.15 7.52
C PRO A 57 7.02 -49.20 6.32
N ALA A 58 7.63 -49.59 5.20
CA ALA A 58 7.60 -48.79 4.00
C ALA A 58 6.14 -48.54 3.61
N LEU A 59 5.80 -47.27 3.41
CA LEU A 59 4.46 -46.87 2.97
C LEU A 59 4.08 -47.69 1.74
N SER A 60 2.88 -48.26 1.75
CA SER A 60 2.29 -48.86 0.55
C SER A 60 2.11 -47.79 -0.53
N GLU A 61 2.05 -48.17 -1.80
CA GLU A 61 1.83 -47.21 -2.89
C GLU A 61 0.51 -46.43 -2.70
N GLN A 62 -0.54 -47.10 -2.20
CA GLN A 62 -1.82 -46.45 -1.87
C GLN A 62 -1.68 -45.37 -0.79
N GLU A 63 -0.85 -45.60 0.23
CA GLU A 63 -0.59 -44.61 1.27
C GLU A 63 0.25 -43.45 0.74
N LYS A 64 1.23 -43.71 -0.13
CA LYS A 64 2.03 -42.65 -0.77
C LYS A 64 1.16 -41.73 -1.62
N ASP A 65 0.25 -42.30 -2.41
CA ASP A 65 -0.71 -41.55 -3.24
C ASP A 65 -1.66 -40.72 -2.38
N LEU A 66 -2.17 -41.30 -1.28
CA LEU A 66 -3.01 -40.58 -0.32
C LEU A 66 -2.28 -39.38 0.30
N PHE A 67 -1.04 -39.57 0.76
CA PHE A 67 -0.26 -38.46 1.34
C PHE A 67 0.10 -37.40 0.29
N ALA A 68 0.32 -37.79 -0.97
CA ALA A 68 0.53 -36.86 -2.07
C ALA A 68 -0.73 -36.02 -2.33
N SER A 69 -1.91 -36.66 -2.36
CA SER A 69 -3.21 -35.98 -2.48
C SER A 69 -3.44 -35.00 -1.33
N ILE A 70 -3.24 -35.44 -0.07
CA ILE A 70 -3.45 -34.58 1.11
C ILE A 70 -2.50 -33.37 1.09
N ARG A 71 -1.26 -33.54 0.62
CA ARG A 71 -0.34 -32.40 0.48
C ARG A 71 -0.81 -31.43 -0.60
N ALA A 72 -1.27 -31.94 -1.75
CA ALA A 72 -1.83 -31.10 -2.79
C ALA A 72 -3.06 -30.34 -2.28
N ASP A 73 -3.96 -31.02 -1.58
CA ASP A 73 -5.14 -30.40 -0.97
C ASP A 73 -4.75 -29.36 0.09
N ASN A 74 -3.72 -29.62 0.89
CA ASN A 74 -3.23 -28.66 1.89
C ASN A 74 -2.63 -27.41 1.24
N ILE A 75 -1.89 -27.58 0.13
CA ILE A 75 -1.37 -26.46 -0.66
C ILE A 75 -2.55 -25.66 -1.23
N ASN A 76 -3.49 -26.31 -1.90
CA ASN A 76 -4.67 -25.65 -2.48
C ASN A 76 -5.47 -24.92 -1.40
N ALA A 77 -5.80 -25.58 -0.29
CA ALA A 77 -6.52 -24.96 0.81
C ALA A 77 -5.77 -23.76 1.42
N SER A 78 -4.44 -23.79 1.43
CA SER A 78 -3.63 -22.66 1.88
C SER A 78 -3.64 -21.49 0.88
N GLU A 79 -3.70 -21.77 -0.42
CA GLU A 79 -3.84 -20.77 -1.48
C GLU A 79 -5.25 -20.16 -1.46
N ASP A 80 -6.29 -20.97 -1.38
CA ASP A 80 -7.69 -20.54 -1.23
C ASP A 80 -7.86 -19.67 0.03
N ALA A 81 -7.30 -20.09 1.16
CA ALA A 81 -7.33 -19.30 2.40
C ALA A 81 -6.63 -17.94 2.24
N ARG A 82 -5.56 -17.87 1.44
CA ARG A 82 -4.84 -16.63 1.16
C ARG A 82 -5.62 -15.73 0.21
N GLU A 83 -6.29 -16.30 -0.78
CA GLU A 83 -7.17 -15.59 -1.70
C GLU A 83 -8.34 -14.96 -0.95
N LEU A 84 -9.05 -15.75 -0.13
CA LEU A 84 -10.17 -15.29 0.68
C LEU A 84 -9.76 -14.28 1.76
N ALA A 85 -8.58 -14.45 2.37
CA ALA A 85 -8.04 -13.47 3.32
C ALA A 85 -7.74 -12.10 2.69
N GLY A 86 -7.69 -12.03 1.36
CA GLY A 86 -7.56 -10.78 0.61
C GLY A 86 -8.87 -10.03 0.41
N ILE A 87 -10.02 -10.58 0.79
CA ILE A 87 -11.34 -9.98 0.59
C ILE A 87 -11.81 -9.30 1.87
N VAL A 88 -12.42 -8.11 1.75
CA VAL A 88 -12.97 -7.39 2.91
C VAL A 88 -14.27 -8.05 3.38
N GLU A 89 -14.22 -8.68 4.54
CA GLU A 89 -15.40 -9.19 5.25
C GLU A 89 -16.25 -8.04 5.83
N GLY A 90 -17.58 -8.19 5.85
CA GLY A 90 -18.53 -7.16 6.32
C GLY A 90 -18.58 -6.92 7.84
N GLY A 91 -17.50 -7.17 8.57
CA GLY A 91 -17.45 -7.08 10.03
C GLY A 91 -16.80 -5.80 10.55
N ALA A 92 -17.15 -5.39 11.77
CA ALA A 92 -16.48 -4.27 12.45
C ALA A 92 -15.01 -4.62 12.76
N GLY A 93 -14.07 -3.80 12.28
CA GLY A 93 -12.63 -3.98 12.50
C GLY A 93 -11.82 -4.23 11.23
N THR A 94 -12.44 -4.10 10.05
CA THR A 94 -11.77 -4.24 8.75
C THR A 94 -10.69 -3.18 8.55
N ARG A 95 -9.85 -3.38 7.54
CA ARG A 95 -8.84 -2.40 7.17
C ARG A 95 -9.47 -1.08 6.70
N ALA A 96 -10.62 -1.14 6.03
CA ALA A 96 -11.38 0.04 5.60
C ALA A 96 -11.81 0.91 6.80
N ASP A 97 -12.20 0.28 7.91
CA ASP A 97 -12.58 0.95 9.15
C ASP A 97 -11.44 1.74 9.80
N ARG A 98 -10.18 1.42 9.46
CA ARG A 98 -8.99 2.12 9.97
C ARG A 98 -8.68 3.40 9.23
N ILE A 99 -9.36 3.69 8.11
CA ILE A 99 -9.09 4.85 7.26
C ILE A 99 -10.13 5.94 7.57
N PRO A 100 -9.75 7.01 8.31
CA PRO A 100 -10.75 7.91 8.91
C PRO A 100 -11.58 8.73 7.92
N TRP A 101 -11.16 8.82 6.66
CA TRP A 101 -11.95 9.54 5.66
C TRP A 101 -12.97 8.61 4.97
N LEU A 102 -12.63 7.34 4.71
CA LEU A 102 -13.57 6.35 4.17
C LEU A 102 -14.75 6.11 5.13
N VAL A 103 -14.48 6.04 6.43
CA VAL A 103 -15.52 5.90 7.44
C VAL A 103 -16.42 7.14 7.49
N ARG A 104 -15.84 8.36 7.46
CA ARG A 104 -16.62 9.61 7.55
C ARG A 104 -17.53 9.87 6.35
N THR A 105 -17.20 9.31 5.20
CA THR A 105 -17.99 9.44 3.99
C THR A 105 -19.02 8.30 3.83
N GLY A 106 -19.03 7.31 4.74
CA GLY A 106 -19.87 6.10 4.61
C GLY A 106 -19.36 5.13 3.53
N PHE A 107 -18.16 5.36 2.98
CA PHE A 107 -17.64 4.53 1.89
C PHE A 107 -17.18 3.15 2.35
N ALA A 108 -16.86 2.98 3.63
CA ALA A 108 -16.44 1.69 4.17
C ALA A 108 -17.46 0.57 3.87
N ASP A 109 -18.76 0.89 3.92
CA ASP A 109 -19.85 -0.06 3.71
C ASP A 109 -19.90 -0.57 2.25
N HIS A 110 -19.39 0.21 1.30
CA HIS A 110 -19.36 -0.14 -0.13
C HIS A 110 -18.09 -0.88 -0.55
N LEU A 111 -17.21 -1.21 0.40
CA LEU A 111 -15.97 -1.94 0.14
C LEU A 111 -16.07 -3.42 0.52
N GLN A 112 -17.18 -3.85 1.11
CA GLN A 112 -17.41 -5.25 1.46
C GLN A 112 -17.38 -6.15 0.22
N GLY A 113 -16.65 -7.25 0.30
CA GLY A 113 -16.48 -8.19 -0.81
C GLY A 113 -15.44 -7.75 -1.86
N LEU A 114 -14.82 -6.58 -1.70
CA LEU A 114 -13.72 -6.15 -2.59
C LEU A 114 -12.37 -6.61 -2.05
N ARG A 115 -11.39 -6.73 -2.95
CA ARG A 115 -10.03 -7.14 -2.58
C ARG A 115 -9.28 -5.98 -1.92
N ASP A 116 -8.64 -6.27 -0.80
CA ASP A 116 -7.83 -5.35 0.00
C ASP A 116 -6.74 -4.67 -0.86
N VAL A 117 -6.15 -5.42 -1.79
CA VAL A 117 -5.12 -4.89 -2.70
C VAL A 117 -5.68 -3.84 -3.67
N GLU A 118 -6.91 -4.01 -4.15
CA GLU A 118 -7.57 -3.07 -5.05
C GLU A 118 -8.02 -1.83 -4.28
N ILE A 119 -8.58 -2.02 -3.08
CA ILE A 119 -8.94 -0.93 -2.18
C ILE A 119 -7.70 -0.08 -1.88
N MET A 120 -6.58 -0.70 -1.51
CA MET A 120 -5.33 0.02 -1.29
C MET A 120 -4.90 0.78 -2.54
N ARG A 121 -4.92 0.14 -3.70
CA ARG A 121 -4.53 0.77 -4.98
C ARG A 121 -5.46 1.92 -5.37
N SER A 122 -6.72 1.92 -4.96
CA SER A 122 -7.69 2.97 -5.34
C SER A 122 -7.25 4.37 -4.88
N TYR A 123 -6.63 4.49 -3.70
CA TYR A 123 -6.20 5.77 -3.14
C TYR A 123 -4.68 5.87 -2.90
N THR A 124 -3.91 4.83 -3.26
CA THR A 124 -2.45 4.89 -3.14
C THR A 124 -1.90 5.92 -4.11
N LEU A 125 -1.20 6.92 -3.56
CA LEU A 125 -0.56 7.96 -4.36
C LEU A 125 0.46 7.33 -5.30
N PRO A 126 0.43 7.64 -6.60
CA PRO A 126 1.41 7.11 -7.53
C PRO A 126 2.80 7.62 -7.11
N GLY A 127 3.71 6.67 -6.85
CA GLY A 127 4.95 6.97 -6.14
C GLY A 127 5.89 7.89 -6.91
N GLY A 128 6.38 8.94 -6.22
CA GLY A 128 7.60 9.68 -6.55
C GLY A 128 8.88 8.93 -6.11
N ALA A 129 8.93 7.61 -6.33
CA ALA A 129 10.11 6.80 -6.12
C ALA A 129 10.38 6.05 -7.43
N LYS A 130 11.58 6.27 -7.98
CA LYS A 130 12.15 5.61 -9.16
C LYS A 130 11.71 4.14 -9.26
N GLY A 131 10.71 3.85 -10.07
CA GLY A 131 10.21 2.48 -10.20
C GLY A 131 8.96 2.43 -11.04
N GLN A 132 9.13 1.97 -12.28
CA GLN A 132 8.09 1.69 -13.28
C GLN A 132 7.56 2.93 -14.01
N ARG A 133 8.45 3.54 -14.81
CA ARG A 133 8.06 4.09 -16.11
C ARG A 133 7.68 2.91 -17.01
N GLU A 134 6.47 2.39 -16.87
CA GLU A 134 5.89 1.62 -17.96
C GLU A 134 5.54 2.61 -19.07
N GLY A 135 6.33 2.58 -20.14
CA GLY A 135 6.04 3.32 -21.38
C GLY A 135 6.27 4.84 -21.32
N GLY A 136 7.42 5.32 -20.82
CA GLY A 136 7.98 6.65 -21.15
C GLY A 136 7.23 7.92 -20.72
N LYS A 137 5.91 7.89 -20.51
CA LYS A 137 5.03 9.02 -20.23
C LYS A 137 4.54 8.98 -18.79
N VAL A 138 4.53 10.13 -18.13
CA VAL A 138 4.00 10.27 -16.77
C VAL A 138 2.47 10.07 -16.85
N SER A 139 1.91 9.20 -16.01
CA SER A 139 0.47 8.95 -16.04
C SER A 139 -0.32 10.19 -15.66
N ASP A 140 -1.54 10.34 -16.15
CA ASP A 140 -2.36 11.53 -15.87
C ASP A 140 -2.58 11.69 -14.36
N VAL A 141 -2.81 10.59 -13.63
CA VAL A 141 -2.91 10.59 -12.16
C VAL A 141 -1.66 11.17 -11.50
N GLN A 142 -0.47 10.83 -11.99
CA GLN A 142 0.78 11.39 -11.46
C GLN A 142 0.86 12.90 -11.71
N ARG A 143 0.47 13.36 -12.91
CA ARG A 143 0.47 14.78 -13.27
C ARG A 143 -0.53 15.58 -12.45
N ILE A 144 -1.75 15.04 -12.28
CA ILE A 144 -2.81 15.61 -11.46
C ILE A 144 -2.37 15.74 -10.00
N VAL A 145 -1.78 14.67 -9.43
CA VAL A 145 -1.29 14.69 -8.05
C VAL A 145 -0.16 15.71 -7.89
N ALA A 146 0.79 15.75 -8.83
CA ALA A 146 1.90 16.71 -8.78
C ALA A 146 1.41 18.17 -8.85
N ALA A 147 0.46 18.47 -9.75
CA ALA A 147 -0.15 19.79 -9.88
C ALA A 147 -0.93 20.17 -8.61
N ALA A 148 -1.71 19.24 -8.05
CA ALA A 148 -2.44 19.48 -6.81
C ALA A 148 -1.50 19.73 -5.62
N GLU A 149 -0.42 18.95 -5.49
CA GLU A 149 0.60 19.17 -4.45
C GLU A 149 1.30 20.53 -4.61
N ALA A 150 1.62 20.95 -5.84
CA ALA A 150 2.15 22.28 -6.11
C ALA A 150 1.17 23.37 -5.68
N TYR A 151 -0.09 23.28 -6.10
CA TYR A 151 -1.15 24.20 -5.68
C TYR A 151 -1.29 24.28 -4.15
N PHE A 152 -1.31 23.14 -3.46
CA PHE A 152 -1.40 23.12 -2.00
C PHE A 152 -0.17 23.73 -1.31
N ARG A 153 1.03 23.59 -1.89
CA ARG A 153 2.23 24.28 -1.40
C ARG A 153 2.12 25.79 -1.54
N ASP A 154 1.62 26.27 -2.67
CA ASP A 154 1.48 27.70 -2.94
C ASP A 154 0.42 28.33 -2.04
N VAL A 155 -0.75 27.70 -1.91
CA VAL A 155 -1.79 28.14 -0.96
C VAL A 155 -1.26 28.15 0.48
N ASN A 156 -0.48 27.13 0.87
CA ASN A 156 0.15 27.11 2.18
C ASN A 156 1.16 28.25 2.36
N ALA A 157 1.93 28.61 1.34
CA ALA A 157 2.84 29.75 1.40
C ALA A 157 2.09 31.08 1.62
N LEU A 158 0.86 31.22 1.11
CA LEU A 158 0.04 32.42 1.35
C LEU A 158 -0.51 32.50 2.79
N CYS A 159 -0.61 31.37 3.49
CA CYS A 159 -1.21 31.28 4.82
C CYS A 159 -0.20 31.05 5.96
N SER A 160 1.01 30.59 5.65
CA SER A 160 2.05 30.25 6.64
C SER A 160 2.68 31.49 7.28
N ASP A 161 2.86 31.47 8.60
CA ASP A 161 3.60 32.50 9.34
C ASP A 161 5.06 32.62 8.93
N LEU A 162 5.64 31.54 8.40
CA LEU A 162 7.05 31.47 8.01
C LEU A 162 7.29 31.93 6.58
N SER A 163 6.24 32.26 5.83
CA SER A 163 6.36 32.62 4.42
C SER A 163 6.49 34.14 4.24
N PRO A 164 7.43 34.63 3.42
CA PRO A 164 7.53 36.05 3.08
C PRO A 164 6.34 36.53 2.23
N THR A 165 5.65 35.62 1.52
CA THR A 165 4.50 35.94 0.66
C THR A 165 3.15 35.83 1.38
N LYS A 166 3.17 35.75 2.72
CA LYS A 166 1.98 35.57 3.55
C LYS A 166 0.96 36.69 3.32
N LYS A 167 -0.23 36.31 2.83
CA LYS A 167 -1.37 37.23 2.65
C LYS A 167 -2.34 37.21 3.82
N LEU A 168 -2.51 36.07 4.51
CA LEU A 168 -3.43 35.94 5.63
C LEU A 168 -2.73 36.21 6.98
N THR A 169 -2.50 37.49 7.28
CA THR A 169 -1.93 37.90 8.58
C THR A 169 -2.92 37.69 9.72
N ALA A 170 -2.44 37.62 10.97
CA ALA A 170 -3.31 37.48 12.15
C ALA A 170 -4.34 38.63 12.25
N GLN A 171 -3.94 39.85 11.85
CA GLN A 171 -4.85 41.00 11.77
C GLN A 171 -5.93 40.80 10.71
N ARG A 172 -5.56 40.41 9.48
CA ARG A 172 -6.51 40.13 8.40
C ARG A 172 -7.46 38.99 8.75
N ALA A 173 -6.96 37.93 9.37
CA ALA A 173 -7.76 36.82 9.87
C ALA A 173 -8.79 37.27 10.92
N ARG A 174 -8.40 38.16 11.86
CA ARG A 174 -9.33 38.75 12.83
C ARG A 174 -10.41 39.60 12.15
N MET A 175 -10.02 40.45 11.20
CA MET A 175 -10.96 41.28 10.43
C MET A 175 -11.94 40.42 9.64
N LEU A 176 -11.45 39.43 8.88
CA LEU A 176 -12.30 38.51 8.11
C LEU A 176 -13.25 37.73 9.02
N THR A 177 -12.78 37.28 10.19
CA THR A 177 -13.64 36.60 11.17
C THR A 177 -14.74 37.53 11.69
N GLN A 178 -14.44 38.81 11.95
CA GLN A 178 -15.44 39.81 12.34
C GLN A 178 -16.48 40.03 11.23
N TYR A 179 -16.03 40.31 10.00
CA TYR A 179 -16.92 40.48 8.85
C TYR A 179 -17.80 39.27 8.59
N SER A 180 -17.25 38.05 8.65
CA SER A 180 -18.05 36.84 8.45
C SER A 180 -19.01 36.56 9.62
N SER A 181 -18.63 36.89 10.85
CA SER A 181 -19.51 36.77 12.01
C SER A 181 -20.63 37.80 12.01
N GLU A 182 -20.39 38.99 11.46
CA GLU A 182 -21.38 40.05 11.30
C GLU A 182 -22.32 39.74 10.12
N ALA A 183 -21.78 39.25 9.00
CA ALA A 183 -22.56 38.81 7.84
C ALA A 183 -23.45 37.58 8.15
N ALA A 184 -23.07 36.74 9.12
CA ALA A 184 -23.85 35.60 9.57
C ALA A 184 -25.01 35.96 10.52
N GLY A 185 -25.31 37.25 10.73
CA GLY A 185 -26.50 37.69 11.49
C GLY A 185 -26.38 37.48 13.00
N GLY A 186 -25.25 37.85 13.60
CA GLY A 186 -24.94 37.61 15.01
C GLY A 186 -25.92 38.22 16.01
N GLY A 187 -26.95 37.46 16.38
CA GLY A 187 -27.75 37.63 17.58
C GLY A 187 -27.83 36.30 18.34
N GLY A 188 -26.87 36.02 19.23
CA GLY A 188 -26.95 34.84 20.09
C GLY A 188 -25.62 34.35 20.66
N THR A 189 -25.34 34.77 21.90
CA THR A 189 -24.57 34.08 22.96
C THR A 189 -23.35 33.20 22.60
N GLY A 190 -22.18 33.66 23.05
CA GLY A 190 -21.24 32.80 23.79
C GLY A 190 -19.99 32.33 23.04
N ASP A 191 -20.11 31.87 21.81
CA ASP A 191 -18.96 31.27 21.11
C ASP A 191 -18.85 31.81 19.68
N ARG A 192 -18.04 32.87 19.51
CA ARG A 192 -17.75 33.40 18.17
C ARG A 192 -16.88 32.40 17.42
N PRO A 193 -17.34 31.80 16.31
CA PRO A 193 -16.54 30.83 15.59
C PRO A 193 -15.27 31.50 15.09
N LYS A 194 -14.10 30.94 15.45
CA LYS A 194 -12.80 31.34 14.91
C LYS A 194 -12.68 30.85 13.46
N LEU A 195 -13.48 31.40 12.56
CA LEU A 195 -13.59 30.99 11.16
C LEU A 195 -12.22 31.06 10.44
N PHE A 196 -11.45 32.12 10.69
CA PHE A 196 -10.10 32.30 10.13
C PHE A 196 -9.00 32.22 11.20
N GLY A 197 -9.35 31.77 12.42
CA GLY A 197 -8.46 31.78 13.57
C GLY A 197 -7.83 30.41 13.84
N GLY A 198 -6.57 30.25 13.44
CA GLY A 198 -5.74 29.12 13.82
C GLY A 198 -4.70 28.83 12.76
N THR A 199 -3.43 29.13 13.04
CA THR A 199 -2.34 28.67 12.19
C THR A 199 -2.33 27.15 12.29
N LYS A 200 -2.76 26.47 11.22
CA LYS A 200 -2.71 25.01 11.17
C LYS A 200 -1.24 24.62 11.28
N ASN A 201 -0.92 23.78 12.25
CA ASN A 201 0.46 23.32 12.40
C ASN A 201 0.93 22.62 11.11
N ARG A 202 2.23 22.72 10.80
CA ARG A 202 2.82 22.13 9.58
C ARG A 202 2.49 20.64 9.43
N GLY A 203 2.40 19.92 10.55
CA GLY A 203 2.02 18.50 10.58
C GLY A 203 0.58 18.25 10.12
N SER A 204 -0.39 19.08 10.52
CA SER A 204 -1.79 18.96 10.08
C SER A 204 -1.91 19.28 8.60
N LEU A 205 -1.20 20.31 8.11
CA LEU A 205 -1.22 20.65 6.69
C LEU A 205 -0.73 19.50 5.82
N LYS A 206 0.38 18.85 6.19
CA LYS A 206 0.85 17.63 5.51
C LYS A 206 -0.22 16.53 5.50
N LYS A 207 -0.93 16.33 6.61
CA LYS A 207 -2.03 15.35 6.70
C LYS A 207 -3.21 15.73 5.81
N TYR A 208 -3.57 17.01 5.73
CA TYR A 208 -4.64 17.51 4.85
C TYR A 208 -4.27 17.37 3.39
N THR A 209 -3.08 17.83 2.98
CA THR A 209 -2.57 17.67 1.62
C THR A 209 -2.60 16.21 1.21
N ARG A 210 -2.04 15.31 2.03
CA ARG A 210 -2.07 13.86 1.76
C ARG A 210 -3.49 13.33 1.62
N ARG A 211 -4.42 13.73 2.50
CA ARG A 211 -5.81 13.25 2.43
C ARG A 211 -6.52 13.76 1.18
N MET A 212 -6.29 15.02 0.79
CA MET A 212 -6.88 15.59 -0.42
C MET A 212 -6.32 14.94 -1.68
N THR A 213 -5.01 14.68 -1.74
CA THR A 213 -4.42 13.99 -2.89
C THR A 213 -4.89 12.54 -2.98
N GLN A 214 -5.04 11.84 -1.85
CA GLN A 214 -5.62 10.49 -1.83
C GLN A 214 -7.07 10.48 -2.34
N LEU A 215 -7.88 11.46 -1.94
CA LEU A 215 -9.25 11.60 -2.42
C LEU A 215 -9.30 11.90 -3.92
N LEU A 216 -8.39 12.73 -4.42
CA LEU A 216 -8.29 13.06 -5.84
C LEU A 216 -7.91 11.84 -6.68
N VAL A 217 -6.95 11.04 -6.22
CA VAL A 217 -6.56 9.77 -6.86
C VAL A 217 -7.73 8.79 -6.88
N PHE A 218 -8.42 8.66 -5.75
CA PHE A 218 -9.61 7.81 -5.64
C PHE A 218 -10.69 8.24 -6.63
N TYR A 219 -11.03 9.53 -6.65
CA TYR A 219 -12.03 10.07 -7.57
C TYR A 219 -11.65 9.81 -9.03
N TYR A 220 -10.40 10.10 -9.41
CA TYR A 220 -9.93 9.83 -10.77
C TYR A 220 -10.08 8.35 -11.13
N ARG A 221 -9.56 7.45 -10.30
CA ARG A 221 -9.50 6.01 -10.63
C ARG A 221 -10.86 5.32 -10.58
N VAL A 222 -11.67 5.64 -9.58
CA VAL A 222 -12.89 4.89 -9.25
C VAL A 222 -14.13 5.53 -9.84
N VAL A 223 -14.16 6.86 -9.95
CA VAL A 223 -15.37 7.61 -10.31
C VAL A 223 -15.30 8.17 -11.72
N PHE A 224 -14.14 8.69 -12.12
CA PHE A 224 -13.98 9.34 -13.42
C PHE A 224 -13.60 8.36 -14.54
N CYS A 225 -12.70 7.42 -14.31
CA CYS A 225 -12.33 6.42 -15.32
C CYS A 225 -13.49 5.44 -15.56
N GLU A 226 -14.00 5.41 -16.80
CA GLU A 226 -15.11 4.53 -17.22
C GLU A 226 -14.76 3.04 -17.12
N ASP A 227 -13.48 2.68 -17.32
CA ASP A 227 -12.98 1.30 -17.21
C ASP A 227 -13.10 0.74 -15.77
N GLY A 228 -13.36 1.59 -14.79
CA GLY A 228 -13.43 1.23 -13.39
C GLY A 228 -12.06 0.88 -12.79
N HIS A 229 -12.02 0.76 -11.46
CA HIS A 229 -10.80 0.37 -10.73
C HIS A 229 -10.91 -1.01 -10.06
N PHE A 230 -12.13 -1.46 -9.79
CA PHE A 230 -12.40 -2.71 -9.08
C PHE A 230 -12.85 -3.78 -10.07
N THR A 231 -12.32 -5.00 -9.93
CA THR A 231 -12.85 -6.14 -10.70
C THR A 231 -14.19 -6.58 -10.14
N ARG A 232 -15.18 -6.75 -11.03
CA ARG A 232 -16.46 -7.36 -10.72
C ARG A 232 -16.33 -8.87 -10.78
N GLU A 233 -16.58 -9.56 -9.66
CA GLU A 233 -16.58 -11.03 -9.60
C GLU A 233 -17.97 -11.63 -9.83
N ASP A 234 -19.02 -10.91 -9.45
CA ASP A 234 -20.44 -11.27 -9.61
C ASP A 234 -21.21 -10.09 -10.21
N ASP A 235 -22.15 -10.35 -11.13
CA ASP A 235 -23.01 -9.34 -11.75
C ASP A 235 -23.91 -8.63 -10.71
N GLU A 236 -24.21 -9.29 -9.58
CA GLU A 236 -24.97 -8.72 -8.47
C GLU A 236 -24.11 -7.86 -7.52
N GLN A 237 -22.79 -7.88 -7.66
CA GLN A 237 -21.87 -7.14 -6.81
C GLN A 237 -21.91 -5.64 -7.10
N ALA A 238 -22.40 -4.86 -6.13
CA ALA A 238 -22.37 -3.40 -6.20
C ALA A 238 -20.94 -2.88 -6.01
N LEU A 239 -20.38 -2.23 -7.03
CA LEU A 239 -19.07 -1.60 -6.96
C LEU A 239 -19.19 -0.12 -6.56
N PRO A 240 -18.14 0.48 -5.98
CA PRO A 240 -18.13 1.90 -5.64
C PRO A 240 -18.48 2.83 -6.81
N GLN A 241 -18.09 2.47 -8.04
CA GLN A 241 -18.42 3.22 -9.26
C GLN A 241 -19.92 3.21 -9.61
N ASP A 242 -20.67 2.18 -9.20
CA ASP A 242 -22.11 2.07 -9.46
C ASP A 242 -22.93 2.91 -8.47
N VAL A 243 -22.39 3.11 -7.27
CA VAL A 243 -23.06 3.81 -6.16
C VAL A 243 -22.73 5.30 -6.17
N ILE A 244 -21.48 5.65 -6.46
CA ILE A 244 -21.02 7.04 -6.45
C ILE A 244 -21.56 7.76 -7.67
N LYS A 245 -22.40 8.76 -7.42
CA LYS A 245 -22.91 9.66 -8.46
C LYS A 245 -22.16 10.98 -8.39
N PRO A 246 -21.15 11.20 -9.25
CA PRO A 246 -20.47 12.50 -9.30
C PRO A 246 -21.44 13.59 -9.76
N THR A 247 -21.28 14.79 -9.21
CA THR A 247 -22.04 15.96 -9.67
C THR A 247 -21.52 16.42 -11.03
N GLU A 248 -22.36 17.08 -11.83
CA GLU A 248 -21.96 17.64 -13.13
C GLU A 248 -20.72 18.55 -13.02
N ASP A 249 -20.65 19.40 -11.99
CA ASP A 249 -19.48 20.25 -11.71
C ASP A 249 -18.19 19.46 -11.48
N GLN A 250 -18.28 18.29 -10.83
CA GLN A 250 -17.12 17.44 -10.55
C GLN A 250 -16.63 16.71 -11.81
N ILE A 251 -17.56 16.29 -12.68
CA ILE A 251 -17.24 15.68 -13.97
C ILE A 251 -16.57 16.73 -14.86
N ASN A 252 -17.23 17.87 -15.05
CA ASN A 252 -16.71 18.98 -15.86
C ASN A 252 -15.34 19.47 -15.38
N ALA A 253 -15.12 19.54 -14.06
CA ALA A 253 -13.82 19.92 -13.50
C ALA A 253 -12.72 18.90 -13.86
N MET A 254 -13.02 17.60 -13.82
CA MET A 254 -12.04 16.58 -14.17
C MET A 254 -11.79 16.51 -15.68
N ASP A 255 -12.84 16.64 -16.50
CA ASP A 255 -12.72 16.76 -17.95
C ASP A 255 -11.80 17.92 -18.32
N LEU A 256 -12.04 19.10 -17.73
CA LEU A 256 -11.18 20.25 -17.97
C LEU A 256 -9.71 19.95 -17.61
N ILE A 257 -9.46 19.31 -16.46
CA ILE A 257 -8.10 18.93 -16.05
C ILE A 257 -7.48 18.00 -17.09
N VAL A 258 -8.19 16.96 -17.52
CA VAL A 258 -7.68 15.97 -18.48
C VAL A 258 -7.46 16.59 -19.86
N SER A 259 -8.39 17.43 -20.35
CA SER A 259 -8.23 18.18 -21.60
C SER A 259 -6.98 19.05 -21.56
N ARG A 260 -6.71 19.77 -20.45
CA ARG A 260 -5.48 20.55 -20.30
C ARG A 260 -4.22 19.68 -20.34
N LEU A 261 -4.25 18.47 -19.80
CA LEU A 261 -3.11 17.55 -19.90
C LEU A 261 -2.87 17.09 -21.34
N ARG A 262 -3.93 16.95 -22.15
CA ARG A 262 -3.82 16.60 -23.57
C ARG A 262 -3.29 17.75 -24.41
N GLU A 263 -3.77 18.97 -24.17
CA GLU A 263 -3.22 20.19 -24.79
C GLU A 263 -1.71 20.30 -24.52
N GLN A 264 -1.27 20.06 -23.28
CA GLN A 264 0.16 20.04 -22.92
C GLN A 264 0.94 18.96 -23.67
N ASP A 265 0.36 17.77 -23.85
CA ASP A 265 0.99 16.68 -24.60
C ASP A 265 1.19 17.05 -26.08
N GLU A 266 0.25 17.79 -26.67
CA GLU A 266 0.31 18.27 -28.05
C GLU A 266 1.36 19.38 -28.23
N GLU A 267 1.41 20.33 -27.30
CA GLU A 267 2.41 21.41 -27.29
C GLU A 267 3.84 20.86 -27.14
N GLU A 268 4.07 19.92 -26.22
CA GLU A 268 5.37 19.28 -26.02
C GLU A 268 5.78 18.46 -27.26
N GLY A 269 4.84 17.79 -27.93
CA GLY A 269 5.09 17.05 -29.17
C GLY A 269 5.45 17.95 -30.36
N ALA A 270 4.75 19.07 -30.53
CA ALA A 270 5.01 20.03 -31.60
C ALA A 270 6.38 20.72 -31.48
N GLN A 271 6.87 20.92 -30.25
CA GLN A 271 8.16 21.56 -30.01
C GLN A 271 9.37 20.64 -30.34
N VAL A 272 9.18 19.32 -30.36
CA VAL A 272 10.25 18.35 -30.69
C VAL A 272 10.47 18.24 -32.21
N ASP A 273 9.42 18.36 -33.02
CA ASP A 273 9.51 18.25 -34.49
C ASP A 273 10.05 19.52 -35.17
N GLY A 274 9.97 20.68 -34.50
CA GLY A 274 10.44 21.97 -35.05
C GLY A 274 11.95 22.24 -34.94
N SER A 275 12.74 21.37 -34.31
CA SER A 275 14.17 21.61 -34.05
C SER A 275 15.13 20.98 -35.09
N SER A 276 14.63 20.30 -36.12
CA SER A 276 15.45 19.59 -37.10
C SER A 276 15.34 20.16 -38.52
N THR A 277 15.51 21.46 -38.72
CA THR A 277 15.85 22.03 -40.05
C THR A 277 16.44 23.42 -39.86
N GLU A 278 17.78 23.52 -39.89
CA GLU A 278 18.53 24.59 -40.57
C GLU A 278 20.02 24.35 -40.31
N GLY A 279 20.65 23.65 -41.26
CA GLY A 279 22.07 23.32 -41.22
C GLY A 279 22.47 22.68 -42.54
N GLY A 280 22.34 23.42 -43.63
CA GLY A 280 22.76 22.97 -44.96
C GLY A 280 22.45 23.98 -46.06
N GLY A 281 23.50 24.64 -46.56
CA GLY A 281 23.50 25.57 -47.69
C GLY A 281 24.72 26.47 -47.55
N GLU A 282 25.92 25.96 -47.83
CA GLU A 282 26.60 26.06 -49.14
C GLU A 282 26.78 27.52 -49.60
N ASP A 283 28.01 28.02 -49.51
CA ASP A 283 28.52 29.06 -50.40
C ASP A 283 29.98 28.75 -50.75
N GLU A 284 30.18 28.26 -51.97
CA GLU A 284 31.46 28.10 -52.65
C GLU A 284 31.76 29.36 -53.50
N ARG A 285 33.03 29.82 -53.40
CA ARG A 285 33.88 30.48 -54.42
C ARG A 285 33.83 31.99 -54.66
N GLY A 286 35.05 32.55 -54.55
CA GLY A 286 35.65 33.58 -55.41
C GLY A 286 35.30 35.01 -55.00
N ASP A 287 36.12 36.03 -55.16
CA ASP A 287 37.45 36.24 -55.72
C ASP A 287 37.81 37.70 -55.33
N GLU A 288 39.08 38.03 -55.42
CA GLU A 288 39.79 39.26 -55.06
C GLU A 288 39.12 40.59 -55.47
N SER A 289 39.23 41.64 -54.64
CA SER A 289 39.82 42.94 -55.07
C SER A 289 40.01 43.94 -53.92
N GLU A 290 41.24 44.46 -53.90
CA GLU A 290 41.76 45.76 -53.43
C GLU A 290 40.85 46.82 -52.78
N GLY A 291 41.44 47.51 -51.80
CA GLY A 291 41.36 48.97 -51.72
C GLY A 291 40.86 49.54 -50.40
N THR A 292 41.78 49.87 -49.49
CA THR A 292 41.58 51.00 -48.56
C THR A 292 42.91 51.68 -48.30
N GLU A 293 43.11 52.77 -49.05
CA GLU A 293 43.91 53.94 -48.69
C GLU A 293 43.38 54.55 -47.38
N GLU A 294 44.31 54.92 -46.49
CA GLU A 294 44.53 56.32 -46.02
C GLU A 294 43.57 56.80 -44.93
N GLU A 295 44.12 57.00 -43.72
CA GLU A 295 44.14 58.28 -42.98
C GLU A 295 43.15 58.17 -41.79
N GLU A 296 43.41 58.58 -40.55
CA GLU A 296 44.21 59.68 -40.02
C GLU A 296 44.84 59.30 -38.65
N GLU A 297 46.08 59.76 -38.45
CA GLU A 297 46.65 60.09 -37.15
C GLU A 297 45.97 61.37 -36.61
N GLU A 298 45.73 61.49 -35.30
CA GLU A 298 46.32 62.53 -34.43
C GLU A 298 45.66 62.54 -33.04
N GLU A 299 46.55 62.53 -32.04
CA GLU A 299 46.50 62.92 -30.61
C GLU A 299 45.28 62.59 -29.70
#